data_AF-V5I6Q3-F1
#
_entry.id   AF-V5I6Q3-F1
#
_cell.length_a   1.000
_cell.length_b   1.000
_cell.length_c   1.000
_cell.angle_alpha   90.00
_cell.angle_beta   90.00
_cell.angle_gamma   90.00
#
_symmetry.space_group_name_H-M   'P 1'
#
loop_
_entity.id
_entity.type
_entity.pdbx_description
1 polymer ?
#
loop_
_entity_poly.entity_id
_entity_poly.type
_entity_poly.pdbx_seq_one_letter_code
_entity_poly.pdbx_strand_id
1 'polypeptide(L)'
;MNLTRYKEVCRVCALEKDFSFLQNGDETIVGDKGITLSGGQKARINLARAVYKNAEIYLLDDPLSAVDMHVGKQLYDNCILDFLRGKCVLLITHQLQYLRNV
;
A
#
# COMPACT_ATOMS: atom_id res chain seq x y z
N MET A 1 -13.70 14.03 4.74
CA MET A 1 -12.52 13.15 4.63
C MET A 1 -11.92 12.99 6.02
N ASN A 2 -11.63 11.76 6.47
CA ASN A 2 -10.97 11.56 7.77
C ASN A 2 -9.45 11.72 7.58
N LEU A 3 -8.91 12.87 7.99
CA LEU A 3 -7.50 13.22 7.80
C LEU A 3 -6.56 12.33 8.63
N THR A 4 -6.97 11.96 9.84
CA THR A 4 -6.18 11.06 10.70
C THR A 4 -6.00 9.70 10.06
N ARG A 5 -7.10 9.11 9.55
CA ARG A 5 -7.04 7.84 8.83
C ARG A 5 -6.24 7.96 7.54
N TYR A 6 -6.40 9.06 6.81
CA TYR A 6 -5.67 9.28 5.56
C TYR A 6 -4.16 9.26 5.80
N LYS A 7 -3.68 10.06 6.76
CA LYS A 7 -2.26 10.11 7.13
C LYS A 7 -1.74 8.74 7.56
N GLU A 8 -2.49 8.03 8.39
CA GLU A 8 -2.09 6.70 8.84
C GLU A 8 -1.99 5.68 7.69
N VAL A 9 -2.95 5.70 6.77
CA VAL A 9 -2.92 4.86 5.57
C VAL A 9 -1.72 5.19 4.68
N CYS A 10 -1.44 6.46 4.44
CA CYS A 10 -0.27 6.89 3.69
C CYS A 10 1.04 6.41 4.32
N ARG A 11 1.13 6.44 5.66
CA ARG A 11 2.29 5.96 6.41
C ARG A 11 2.47 4.44 6.30
N VAL A 12 1.44 3.64 6.60
CA VAL A 12 1.55 2.17 6.59
C VAL A 12 1.72 1.61 5.17
N CYS A 13 1.25 2.34 4.15
CA CYS A 13 1.48 2.01 2.75
C CYS A 13 2.74 2.64 2.14
N ALA A 14 3.66 3.18 2.96
CA ALA A 14 4.96 3.71 2.55
C ALA A 14 4.91 4.81 1.47
N LEU A 15 3.85 5.64 1.47
CA LEU A 15 3.64 6.70 0.48
C LEU A 15 4.29 8.03 0.85
N GLU A 16 4.64 8.26 2.13
CA GLU A 16 5.24 9.53 2.58
C GLU A 16 6.53 9.87 1.83
N LYS A 17 7.36 8.86 1.57
CA LYS A 17 8.59 9.03 0.78
C LYS A 17 8.27 9.39 -0.67
N ASP A 18 7.25 8.79 -1.28
CA ASP A 18 6.83 9.14 -2.64
C ASP A 18 6.41 10.62 -2.68
N PHE A 19 5.53 11.05 -1.77
CA PHE A 19 5.07 12.44 -1.70
C PHE A 19 6.21 13.43 -1.50
N SER A 20 7.26 13.09 -0.74
CA SER A 20 8.42 13.97 -0.55
C SER A 20 9.19 14.29 -1.83
N PHE A 21 9.09 13.43 -2.85
CA PHE A 21 9.72 13.64 -4.16
C PHE A 21 8.79 14.29 -5.18
N LEU A 22 7.50 14.45 -4.86
CA LEU A 22 6.53 15.06 -5.75
C LEU A 22 6.41 16.56 -5.46
N GLN A 23 6.42 17.38 -6.50
CA GLN A 23 6.40 18.84 -6.37
C GLN A 23 5.23 19.36 -5.53
N ASN A 24 4.05 18.72 -5.65
CA ASN A 24 2.85 19.09 -4.90
C ASN A 24 2.47 18.00 -3.88
N GLY A 25 3.41 17.15 -3.47
CA GLY A 25 3.14 16.08 -2.53
C GLY A 25 2.00 15.16 -2.98
N ASP A 26 1.05 14.93 -2.07
CA ASP A 26 -0.16 14.14 -2.28
C ASP A 26 -1.22 14.82 -3.18
N GLU A 27 -1.08 16.12 -3.46
CA GLU A 27 -1.92 16.87 -4.41
C GLU A 27 -1.40 16.82 -5.85
N THR A 28 -0.32 16.08 -6.10
CA THR A 28 0.28 15.96 -7.44
C THR A 28 -0.67 15.27 -8.42
N ILE A 29 -0.88 15.91 -9.57
CA ILE A 29 -1.70 15.36 -10.66
C ILE A 29 -0.97 14.17 -11.30
N VAL A 30 -1.68 13.05 -11.45
CA VAL A 30 -1.17 11.80 -12.07
C VAL A 30 -2.01 11.42 -13.30
N GLY A 31 -1.40 10.76 -14.28
CA GLY A 31 -2.07 10.31 -15.51
C GLY A 31 -1.85 11.22 -16.72
N ASP A 32 -2.80 11.26 -17.65
CA ASP A 32 -2.62 11.85 -19.00
C ASP A 32 -2.17 13.31 -19.04
N LYS A 33 -2.41 14.09 -17.97
CA LYS A 33 -2.00 15.50 -17.82
C LYS A 33 -1.05 15.72 -16.64
N GLY A 34 -0.58 14.64 -16.03
CA GLY A 34 0.21 14.64 -14.81
C GLY A 34 1.48 13.83 -14.97
N ILE A 35 2.08 13.48 -13.85
CA ILE A 35 3.24 12.59 -13.85
C ILE A 35 2.82 11.13 -14.06
N THR A 36 3.75 10.35 -14.60
CA THR A 36 3.63 8.90 -14.66
C THR A 36 4.18 8.28 -13.38
N LEU A 37 3.39 7.44 -12.74
CA LEU A 37 3.79 6.67 -11.57
C LEU A 37 4.48 5.37 -11.98
N SER A 38 5.49 4.96 -11.20
CA SER A 38 6.10 3.62 -11.33
C SER A 38 5.11 2.51 -10.95
N GLY A 39 5.41 1.26 -11.34
CA GLY A 39 4.60 0.10 -10.96
C GLY A 39 4.45 -0.05 -9.46
N GLY A 40 5.55 0.11 -8.71
CA GLY A 40 5.55 0.04 -7.25
C GLY A 40 4.74 1.17 -6.58
N GLN A 41 4.79 2.38 -7.13
CA GLN A 41 3.95 3.50 -6.66
C GLN A 41 2.47 3.20 -6.87
N LYS A 42 2.10 2.71 -8.06
CA LYS A 42 0.71 2.30 -8.35
C LYS A 42 0.26 1.19 -7.41
N ALA A 43 1.10 0.19 -7.15
CA ALA A 43 0.79 -0.89 -6.21
C ALA A 43 0.55 -0.37 -4.78
N ARG A 44 1.43 0.51 -4.26
CA ARG A 44 1.26 1.15 -2.95
C ARG A 44 -0.01 1.98 -2.86
N ILE A 45 -0.33 2.77 -3.89
CA ILE A 45 -1.57 3.57 -3.93
C ILE A 45 -2.80 2.66 -3.98
N ASN A 46 -2.77 1.56 -4.74
CA ASN A 46 -3.88 0.61 -4.79
C ASN A 46 -4.11 -0.07 -3.44
N LEU A 47 -3.04 -0.48 -2.76
CA LEU A 47 -3.14 -1.00 -1.40
C LEU A 47 -3.71 0.05 -0.43
N ALA A 48 -3.19 1.28 -0.48
CA ALA A 48 -3.69 2.40 0.32
C ALA A 48 -5.19 2.65 0.10
N ARG A 49 -5.65 2.64 -1.15
CA ARG A 49 -7.07 2.79 -1.49
C ARG A 49 -7.92 1.66 -0.90
N ALA A 50 -7.45 0.42 -0.97
CA ALA A 50 -8.14 -0.72 -0.39
C ALA A 50 -8.27 -0.58 1.14
N VAL A 51 -7.16 -0.32 1.83
CA VAL A 51 -7.16 -0.24 3.30
C VAL A 51 -7.83 1.02 3.84
N TYR A 52 -7.88 2.13 3.08
CA TYR A 52 -8.63 3.31 3.48
C TYR A 52 -10.13 3.04 3.68
N LYS A 53 -10.70 2.08 2.93
CA LYS A 53 -12.13 1.74 2.97
C LYS A 53 -12.60 1.20 4.33
N ASN A 54 -11.71 0.71 5.19
CA ASN A 54 -12.03 0.12 6.49
C ASN A 54 -13.06 -1.03 6.41
N ALA A 55 -12.77 -2.04 5.60
CA ALA A 55 -13.58 -3.24 5.50
C ALA A 55 -13.30 -4.24 6.63
N GLU A 56 -14.22 -5.20 6.84
CA GLU A 56 -14.00 -6.36 7.71
C GLU A 56 -13.21 -7.48 7.00
N ILE A 57 -13.33 -7.56 5.67
CA ILE A 57 -12.69 -8.57 4.81
C ILE A 57 -11.91 -7.86 3.70
N TYR A 58 -10.66 -8.25 3.51
CA TYR A 58 -9.78 -7.79 2.44
C TYR A 58 -9.36 -8.95 1.55
N LEU A 59 -9.50 -8.77 0.24
CA LEU A 59 -8.98 -9.67 -0.79
C LEU A 59 -7.83 -8.95 -1.47
N LEU A 60 -6.61 -9.45 -1.28
CA LEU A 60 -5.40 -8.82 -1.80
C LEU A 60 -4.76 -9.74 -2.84
N ASP A 61 -4.89 -9.38 -4.12
CA ASP A 61 -4.36 -10.14 -5.25
C ASP A 61 -2.96 -9.62 -5.65
N ASP A 62 -1.94 -10.37 -5.24
CA ASP A 62 -0.51 -10.11 -5.38
C ASP A 62 -0.09 -8.63 -5.18
N PRO A 63 -0.49 -8.01 -4.05
CA PRO A 63 -0.34 -6.57 -3.83
C PRO A 63 1.12 -6.09 -3.74
N LEU A 64 2.06 -7.03 -3.56
CA LEU A 64 3.49 -6.77 -3.36
C LEU A 64 4.35 -7.13 -4.57
N SER A 65 3.76 -7.54 -5.70
CA SER A 65 4.48 -8.01 -6.90
C SER A 65 5.38 -6.95 -7.55
N ALA A 66 4.94 -5.69 -7.52
CA ALA A 66 5.61 -4.59 -8.22
C ALA A 66 6.50 -3.72 -7.33
N VAL A 67 6.74 -4.13 -6.08
CA VAL A 67 7.58 -3.38 -5.12
C VAL A 67 8.88 -4.12 -4.85
N ASP A 68 9.94 -3.37 -4.55
CA ASP A 68 11.21 -3.95 -4.12
C ASP A 68 11.08 -4.65 -2.75
N MET A 69 12.04 -5.51 -2.43
CA MET A 69 12.03 -6.33 -1.22
C MET A 69 11.93 -5.51 0.08
N HIS A 70 12.59 -4.35 0.15
CA HIS A 70 12.58 -3.54 1.38
C HIS A 70 11.21 -2.91 1.60
N VAL A 71 10.64 -2.30 0.56
CA VAL A 71 9.28 -1.74 0.61
C VAL A 71 8.25 -2.85 0.83
N GLY A 72 8.38 -3.98 0.12
CA GLY A 72 7.48 -5.12 0.26
C GLY A 72 7.42 -5.64 1.69
N LYS A 73 8.57 -5.77 2.35
CA LYS A 73 8.65 -6.12 3.77
C LYS A 73 7.94 -5.10 4.65
N GLN A 74 8.18 -3.81 4.43
CA GLN A 74 7.51 -2.74 5.18
C GLN A 74 5.98 -2.80 5.02
N LEU A 75 5.48 -3.01 3.81
CA LEU A 75 4.03 -3.12 3.54
C LEU A 75 3.45 -4.37 4.21
N TYR A 76 4.15 -5.49 4.13
CA TYR A 76 3.69 -6.73 4.76
C TYR A 76 3.61 -6.60 6.29
N ASP A 77 4.70 -6.15 6.93
CA ASP A 77 4.77 -6.05 8.38
C ASP A 77 3.83 -4.95 8.91
N ASN A 78 3.93 -3.71 8.39
CA ASN A 78 3.21 -2.57 8.95
C ASN A 78 1.75 -2.50 8.49
N CYS A 79 1.45 -2.83 7.23
CA CYS A 79 0.08 -2.73 6.70
C CYS A 79 -0.69 -4.02 6.88
N ILE A 80 -0.18 -5.15 6.38
CA ILE A 80 -0.94 -6.40 6.32
C ILE A 80 -1.02 -7.08 7.70
N LEU A 81 0.08 -7.17 8.44
CA LEU A 81 0.09 -7.82 9.75
C LEU A 81 -0.36 -6.92 10.90
N ASP A 82 0.07 -5.65 10.91
CA ASP A 82 -0.21 -4.73 12.02
C ASP A 82 -1.45 -3.86 11.81
N PHE A 83 -1.52 -3.07 10.74
CA PHE A 83 -2.66 -2.16 10.53
C PHE A 83 -3.98 -2.89 10.29
N LEU A 84 -3.95 -4.02 9.57
CA LEU A 84 -5.12 -4.87 9.34
C LEU A 84 -5.31 -5.94 10.44
N ARG A 85 -4.60 -5.83 11.57
CA ARG A 85 -4.75 -6.77 12.68
C ARG A 85 -6.21 -6.85 13.14
N GLY A 86 -6.71 -8.08 13.27
CA GLY A 86 -8.10 -8.35 13.66
C GLY A 86 -9.10 -8.28 12.49
N LYS A 87 -8.64 -8.03 11.26
CA LYS A 87 -9.46 -8.15 10.04
C LYS A 87 -9.22 -9.50 9.36
N CYS A 88 -10.19 -9.93 8.56
CA CYS A 88 -10.00 -11.08 7.69
C CYS A 88 -9.24 -10.63 6.45
N VAL A 89 -8.09 -11.24 6.18
CA VAL A 89 -7.25 -10.92 5.01
C VAL A 89 -6.98 -12.20 4.23
N LEU A 90 -7.48 -12.26 3.00
CA LEU A 90 -7.07 -13.27 2.03
C LEU A 90 -5.96 -12.65 1.16
N LEU A 91 -4.73 -13.09 1.39
CA LEU A 91 -3.56 -12.67 0.63
C LEU A 91 -3.22 -13.74 -0.41
N ILE A 92 -3.35 -13.39 -1.68
CA ILE A 92 -2.90 -14.19 -2.81
C ILE A 92 -1.52 -13.64 -3.20
N THR A 93 -0.49 -14.49 -3.24
CA THR A 93 0.84 -14.06 -3.67
C THR A 93 1.66 -15.24 -4.14
N HIS A 94 2.59 -14.98 -5.06
CA HIS A 94 3.63 -15.94 -5.47
C HIS A 94 4.90 -15.83 -4.62
N GLN A 95 4.99 -14.86 -3.71
CA GLN A 95 6.19 -14.55 -2.93
C GLN A 95 6.24 -15.37 -1.63
N LEU A 96 6.98 -16.49 -1.68
CA LEU A 96 7.08 -17.46 -0.59
C LEU A 96 7.58 -16.87 0.74
N GLN A 97 8.41 -15.82 0.70
CA GLN A 97 8.93 -15.18 1.90
C GLN A 97 7.85 -14.55 2.81
N TYR A 98 6.64 -14.34 2.28
CA TYR A 98 5.50 -13.84 3.05
C TYR A 98 4.58 -14.95 3.56
N LEU A 99 4.86 -16.21 3.23
CA LEU A 99 4.14 -17.36 3.72
C LEU A 99 4.88 -17.92 4.93
N ARG A 100 4.22 -17.92 6.10
CA ARG A 100 4.77 -18.58 7.29
C ARG A 100 4.40 -20.06 7.21
N ASN A 101 5.40 -20.94 7.26
CA ASN A 101 5.27 -22.40 7.33
C ASN A 101 4.77 -23.09 6.04
N VAL A 102 5.26 -22.66 4.88
CA VAL A 102 5.23 -23.50 3.66
C VAL A 102 6.54 -24.26 3.56
#